data_AF-A0A9Q3EAB3-F1
#
_entry.id   AF-A0A9Q3EAB3-F1
#
_cell.length_a   1.000
_cell.length_b   1.000
_cell.length_c   1.000
_cell.angle_alpha   90.00
_cell.angle_beta   90.00
_cell.angle_gamma   90.00
#
_symmetry.space_group_name_H-M   'P 1'
#
loop_
_entity.id
_entity.type
_entity.pdbx_description
1 polymer ?
#
loop_
_entity_poly.entity_id
_entity_poly.type
_entity_poly.pdbx_seq_one_letter_code
_entity_poly.pdbx_strand_id
1 'polypeptide(L)'
;MVQKSKNLADLGKLLCLHFGPLCLIHVHVDDIAIFSNNPASFKKEIQKELKITDVGPSNLMLGVKIHQLKDGISLEKQDFTEGLIDQYGMSNCKLGVTSLTLNEHLSPATSKEILAFKKLNTNYRSTIGSINLLSKSTQPDLLFAASTLSQYLESPGLRHWEAFLHVLKYLNGFQNKGL
;
A
#
# COMPACT_ATOMS: atom_id res chain seq x y z
N MET A 1 17.51 34.72 -9.80
CA MET A 1 18.37 34.32 -8.66
C MET A 1 18.02 32.87 -8.33
N VAL A 2 18.81 31.91 -8.83
CA VAL A 2 18.51 30.47 -8.75
C VAL A 2 19.38 29.89 -7.63
N GLN A 3 18.77 29.50 -6.51
CA GLN A 3 19.48 28.74 -5.49
C GLN A 3 19.67 27.29 -6.00
N LYS A 4 20.94 26.93 -6.16
CA LYS A 4 21.41 25.55 -6.31
C LYS A 4 21.19 24.81 -4.97
N SER A 5 20.20 23.94 -4.93
CA SER A 5 20.20 22.75 -4.07
C SER A 5 19.40 21.65 -4.76
N LYS A 6 19.92 21.12 -5.87
CA LYS A 6 19.34 19.93 -6.51
C LYS A 6 19.92 18.69 -5.85
N ASN A 7 19.47 18.40 -4.63
CA ASN A 7 19.48 17.03 -4.14
C ASN A 7 18.01 16.58 -4.17
N LEU A 8 17.65 15.63 -5.03
CA LEU A 8 16.27 15.10 -5.05
C LEU A 8 15.89 14.46 -3.70
N ALA A 9 16.89 14.08 -2.90
CA ALA A 9 16.73 13.59 -1.54
C ALA A 9 16.07 14.61 -0.57
N ASP A 10 16.14 15.92 -0.85
CA ASP A 10 15.53 16.94 0.02
C ASP A 10 14.00 17.07 -0.21
N LEU A 11 13.47 16.44 -1.25
CA LEU A 11 12.04 16.35 -1.54
C LEU A 11 11.43 15.14 -0.82
N GLY A 12 11.53 15.15 0.51
CA GLY A 12 10.82 14.23 1.38
C GLY A 12 9.31 14.48 1.33
N LYS A 13 8.65 14.03 0.26
CA LYS A 13 7.21 13.80 0.08
C LYS A 13 6.99 13.39 -1.39
N LEU A 14 6.27 12.28 -1.60
CA LEU A 14 5.78 11.77 -2.88
C LEU A 14 5.55 12.89 -3.91
N LEU A 15 6.49 13.08 -4.84
CA LEU A 15 6.41 14.14 -5.84
C LEU A 15 6.03 13.52 -7.19
N CYS A 16 4.77 13.72 -7.60
CA CYS A 16 4.34 13.46 -8.96
C CYS A 16 4.56 14.72 -9.79
N LEU A 17 5.52 14.71 -10.71
CA LEU A 17 5.75 15.82 -11.65
C LEU A 17 5.11 15.49 -12.99
N HIS A 18 4.34 16.44 -13.52
CA HIS A 18 3.83 16.40 -14.89
C HIS A 18 4.81 17.12 -15.81
N PHE A 19 5.42 16.41 -16.75
CA PHE A 19 6.41 16.97 -17.68
C PHE A 19 5.90 16.90 -19.13
N GLY A 20 5.25 17.97 -19.59
CA GLY A 20 4.69 18.02 -20.95
C GLY A 20 3.52 17.06 -21.18
N PRO A 21 3.00 16.94 -22.42
CA PRO A 21 1.84 16.09 -22.69
C PRO A 21 2.19 14.60 -22.51
N LEU A 22 1.51 13.94 -21.58
CA LEU A 22 1.57 12.48 -21.33
C LEU A 22 2.91 11.94 -20.80
N CYS A 23 3.59 12.69 -19.92
CA CYS A 23 4.67 12.14 -19.10
C CYS A 23 4.43 12.46 -17.61
N LEU A 24 4.27 11.39 -16.82
CA LEU A 24 4.16 11.45 -15.37
C LEU A 24 5.42 10.83 -14.76
N ILE A 25 6.01 11.54 -13.80
CA ILE A 25 7.21 11.08 -13.10
C ILE A 25 6.85 10.90 -11.64
N HIS A 26 7.15 9.73 -11.10
CA HIS A 26 7.06 9.44 -9.69
C HIS A 26 8.48 9.30 -9.12
N VAL A 27 8.80 10.13 -8.14
CA VAL A 27 10.10 10.07 -7.44
C VAL A 27 9.88 9.56 -6.03
N HIS A 28 10.63 8.53 -5.65
CA HIS A 28 10.68 8.00 -4.30
C HIS A 28 12.12 7.77 -3.86
N VAL A 29 12.65 8.68 -3.05
CA VAL A 29 14.05 8.65 -2.59
C VAL A 29 14.98 8.55 -3.80
N ASP A 30 15.64 7.42 -4.00
CA ASP A 30 16.60 7.18 -5.09
C ASP A 30 15.94 6.59 -6.35
N ASP A 31 14.68 6.19 -6.27
CA ASP A 31 13.94 5.56 -7.38
C ASP A 31 13.12 6.60 -8.16
N ILE A 32 13.20 6.52 -9.48
CA ILE A 32 12.40 7.33 -10.41
C ILE A 32 11.64 6.40 -11.34
N ALA A 33 10.31 6.45 -11.30
CA ALA A 33 9.45 5.81 -12.27
C ALA A 33 8.90 6.84 -13.26
N ILE A 34 8.99 6.50 -14.55
CA ILE A 34 8.57 7.35 -15.66
C ILE A 34 7.43 6.65 -16.39
N PHE A 35 6.27 7.30 -16.43
CA PHE A 35 5.07 6.85 -17.12
C PHE A 35 4.85 7.75 -18.33
N SER A 36 5.22 7.28 -19.52
CA SER A 36 5.10 8.06 -20.75
C SER A 36 5.01 7.16 -21.98
N ASN A 37 4.38 7.68 -23.04
CA ASN A 37 4.40 7.06 -24.37
C ASN A 37 5.77 7.20 -25.07
N ASN A 38 6.61 8.14 -24.63
CA ASN A 38 7.98 8.32 -25.14
C ASN A 38 8.94 8.63 -23.99
N PRO A 39 9.26 7.65 -23.12
CA PRO A 39 10.14 7.87 -21.97
C PRO A 39 11.59 8.16 -22.40
N ALA A 40 11.99 7.79 -23.61
CA ALA A 40 13.36 7.91 -24.08
C ALA A 40 13.83 9.37 -24.22
N SER A 41 12.95 10.28 -24.65
CA SER A 41 13.29 11.71 -24.75
C SER A 41 13.58 12.30 -23.38
N PHE A 42 12.72 12.01 -22.39
CA PHE A 42 12.87 12.48 -21.03
C PHE A 42 14.11 11.88 -20.36
N LYS A 43 14.33 10.57 -20.48
CA LYS A 43 15.54 9.89 -19.95
C LYS A 43 16.82 10.57 -20.42
N LYS A 44 16.92 10.94 -21.70
CA LYS A 44 18.08 11.67 -22.24
C LYS A 44 18.24 13.07 -21.66
N GLU A 45 17.16 13.76 -21.35
CA GLU A 45 17.19 15.10 -20.77
C GLU A 45 17.63 15.07 -19.32
N ILE A 46 17.03 14.19 -18.52
CA ILE A 46 17.33 14.08 -17.10
C ILE A 46 18.74 13.50 -16.84
N GLN A 47 19.26 12.66 -17.74
CA GLN A 47 20.65 12.17 -17.71
C GLN A 47 21.71 13.26 -17.91
N LYS A 48 21.35 14.42 -18.48
CA LYS A 48 22.28 15.55 -18.61
C LYS A 48 22.49 16.28 -17.28
N GLU A 49 21.44 16.31 -16.46
CA GLU A 49 21.39 17.06 -15.21
C GLU A 49 21.70 16.17 -14.00
N LEU A 50 21.40 14.87 -14.08
CA LEU A 50 21.49 13.93 -12.97
C LEU A 50 22.21 12.65 -13.38
N LYS A 51 22.99 12.08 -12.45
CA LYS A 51 23.57 10.75 -12.59
C LYS A 51 22.51 9.71 -12.28
N ILE A 52 21.82 9.23 -13.32
CA ILE A 52 20.76 8.22 -13.22
C ILE A 52 21.07 7.03 -14.12
N THR A 53 20.87 5.83 -13.57
CA THR A 53 21.00 4.58 -14.30
C THR A 53 19.63 4.15 -14.80
N ASP A 54 19.52 3.91 -16.12
CA ASP A 54 18.31 3.33 -16.68
C ASP A 54 18.32 1.82 -16.45
N VAL A 55 17.41 1.34 -15.60
CA VAL A 55 17.22 -0.09 -15.30
C VAL A 55 16.24 -0.76 -16.26
N GLY A 56 15.75 -0.03 -17.27
CA GLY A 56 14.80 -0.53 -18.25
C GLY A 56 13.35 -0.44 -17.77
N PRO A 57 12.45 -1.24 -18.37
CA PRO A 57 11.04 -1.30 -17.96
C PRO A 57 10.91 -1.79 -16.51
N SER A 58 10.16 -1.06 -15.68
CA SER A 58 9.98 -1.43 -14.27
C SER A 58 9.15 -2.71 -14.14
N ASN A 59 9.66 -3.65 -13.33
CA ASN A 59 9.00 -4.89 -12.93
C ASN A 59 8.73 -4.95 -11.41
N LEU A 60 9.32 -4.05 -10.64
CA LEU A 60 9.18 -3.95 -9.18
C LEU A 60 9.37 -2.49 -8.76
N MET A 61 8.45 -1.96 -7.96
CA MET A 61 8.58 -0.64 -7.34
C MET A 61 7.93 -0.65 -5.96
N LEU A 62 8.65 -0.21 -4.92
CA LEU A 62 8.16 -0.19 -3.52
C LEU A 62 7.59 -1.53 -3.04
N GLY A 63 8.20 -2.62 -3.49
CA GLY A 63 7.75 -3.99 -3.21
C GLY A 63 6.40 -4.34 -3.84
N VAL A 64 5.96 -3.63 -4.88
CA VAL A 64 4.83 -3.98 -5.74
C VAL A 64 5.39 -4.49 -7.06
N LYS A 65 5.06 -5.72 -7.43
CA LYS A 65 5.40 -6.29 -8.74
C LYS A 65 4.56 -5.59 -9.81
N ILE A 66 5.21 -5.18 -10.88
CA ILE A 66 4.57 -4.48 -12.00
C ILE A 66 4.71 -5.38 -13.23
N HIS A 67 3.57 -5.73 -13.83
CA HIS A 67 3.54 -6.48 -15.08
C HIS A 67 3.09 -5.57 -16.20
N GLN A 68 3.91 -5.42 -17.23
CA GLN A 68 3.56 -4.61 -18.40
C GLN A 68 2.82 -5.49 -19.41
N LEU A 69 1.57 -5.13 -19.67
CA LEU A 69 0.68 -5.81 -20.60
C LEU A 69 0.58 -5.00 -21.89
N LYS A 70 0.01 -5.60 -22.94
CA LYS A 70 -0.17 -4.91 -24.24
C LYS A 70 -1.01 -3.63 -24.11
N ASP A 71 -2.03 -3.66 -23.25
CA ASP A 71 -3.05 -2.62 -23.13
C ASP A 71 -2.99 -1.89 -21.77
N GLY A 72 -1.92 -2.05 -20.98
CA GLY A 72 -1.80 -1.42 -19.67
C GLY A 72 -0.73 -2.03 -18.78
N ILE A 73 -0.90 -1.85 -17.47
CA ILE A 73 -0.07 -2.46 -16.43
C ILE A 73 -0.96 -3.20 -15.46
N SER A 74 -0.46 -4.29 -14.88
CA SER A 74 -1.05 -4.88 -13.68
C SER A 74 -0.09 -4.81 -12.49
N LEU A 75 -0.65 -4.67 -11.30
CA LEU A 75 0.06 -4.50 -10.04
C LEU A 75 -0.25 -5.65 -9.09
N GLU A 76 0.80 -6.23 -8.52
CA GLU A 76 0.67 -7.42 -7.67
C GLU A 76 1.51 -7.27 -6.40
N LYS A 77 0.93 -7.67 -5.26
CA LYS A 77 1.63 -7.74 -3.97
C LYS A 77 1.32 -9.05 -3.23
N GLN A 78 1.17 -10.14 -3.99
CA GLN A 78 0.67 -11.43 -3.51
C GLN A 78 1.49 -12.00 -2.36
N ASP A 79 2.83 -12.08 -2.50
CA ASP A 79 3.72 -12.61 -1.46
C ASP A 79 3.55 -11.89 -0.10
N PHE A 80 3.29 -10.57 -0.13
CA PHE A 80 3.02 -9.79 1.08
C PHE A 80 1.66 -10.13 1.68
N THR A 81 0.62 -10.23 0.84
CA THR A 81 -0.74 -10.58 1.26
C THR A 81 -0.81 -11.98 1.86
N GLU A 82 -0.13 -12.96 1.24
CA GLU A 82 -0.02 -14.34 1.74
C GLU A 82 0.73 -14.37 3.07
N GLY A 83 1.90 -13.73 3.15
CA GLY A 83 2.66 -13.64 4.39
C GLY A 83 1.88 -12.98 5.53
N LEU A 84 1.07 -11.97 5.24
CA LEU A 84 0.19 -11.31 6.21
C LEU A 84 -0.91 -12.25 6.71
N ILE A 85 -1.54 -13.01 5.81
CA ILE A 85 -2.59 -13.97 6.15
C ILE A 85 -2.03 -15.11 7.00
N ASP A 86 -0.86 -15.63 6.62
CA ASP A 86 -0.17 -16.70 7.33
C ASP A 86 0.27 -16.25 8.73
N GLN A 87 0.81 -15.03 8.84
CA GLN A 87 1.25 -14.45 10.12
C GLN A 87 0.16 -14.47 11.19
N TYR A 88 -1.10 -14.29 10.80
CA TYR A 88 -2.25 -14.28 11.71
C TYR A 88 -3.06 -15.59 11.69
N GLY A 89 -2.54 -16.65 11.06
CA GLY A 89 -3.18 -17.97 11.03
C GLY A 89 -4.48 -18.01 10.23
N MET A 90 -4.61 -17.15 9.22
CA MET A 90 -5.85 -16.95 8.46
C MET A 90 -5.90 -17.72 7.15
N SER A 91 -4.88 -18.51 6.79
CA SER A 91 -4.81 -19.20 5.50
C SER A 91 -5.95 -20.19 5.28
N ASN A 92 -6.40 -20.87 6.35
CA ASN A 92 -7.49 -21.84 6.31
C ASN A 92 -8.85 -21.26 6.77
N CYS A 93 -8.96 -19.93 6.86
CA CYS A 93 -10.19 -19.30 7.33
C CYS A 93 -11.30 -19.37 6.26
N LYS A 94 -12.56 -19.30 6.71
CA LYS A 94 -13.70 -19.10 5.79
C LYS A 94 -13.55 -17.75 5.09
N LEU A 95 -13.76 -17.74 3.78
CA LEU A 95 -13.67 -16.54 2.94
C LEU A 95 -14.69 -15.49 3.37
N GLY A 96 -14.23 -14.25 3.48
CA GLY A 96 -15.08 -13.08 3.70
C GLY A 96 -15.59 -12.54 2.37
N VAL A 97 -16.86 -12.17 2.30
CA VAL A 97 -17.46 -11.58 1.09
C VAL A 97 -17.25 -10.06 1.03
N THR A 98 -17.08 -9.43 2.19
CA THR A 98 -16.94 -7.97 2.35
C THR A 98 -15.67 -7.64 3.12
N SER A 99 -15.01 -6.52 2.80
CA SER A 99 -13.80 -6.08 3.52
C SER A 99 -14.10 -5.66 4.96
N LEU A 100 -15.31 -5.18 5.23
CA LEU A 100 -15.84 -4.91 6.56
C LEU A 100 -17.34 -5.27 6.59
N THR A 101 -17.87 -5.72 7.72
CA THR A 101 -19.29 -6.02 7.86
C THR A 101 -20.13 -4.74 7.67
N LEU A 102 -21.03 -4.73 6.67
CA LEU A 102 -22.01 -3.64 6.54
C LEU A 102 -22.87 -3.59 7.81
N ASN A 103 -22.91 -2.42 8.46
CA ASN A 103 -23.63 -2.09 9.70
C ASN A 103 -22.88 -2.33 11.04
N GLU A 104 -21.64 -2.79 11.04
CA GLU A 104 -20.83 -2.73 12.27
C GLU A 104 -20.28 -1.31 12.46
N HIS A 105 -21.03 -0.48 13.19
CA HIS A 105 -20.48 0.77 13.70
C HIS A 105 -19.49 0.44 14.82
N LEU A 106 -18.20 0.37 14.48
CA LEU A 106 -17.15 0.29 15.49
C LEU A 106 -17.27 1.51 16.42
N SER A 107 -16.99 1.30 17.70
CA SER A 107 -17.10 2.34 18.72
C SER A 107 -15.97 2.15 19.72
N PRO A 108 -15.57 3.22 20.44
CA PRO A 108 -14.48 3.16 21.40
C PRO A 108 -14.61 1.95 22.32
N ALA A 109 -13.50 1.22 22.49
CA ALA A 109 -13.49 0.00 23.27
C ALA A 109 -13.71 0.30 24.76
N THR A 110 -14.48 -0.56 25.42
CA THR A 110 -14.61 -0.53 26.88
C THR A 110 -13.29 -0.95 27.55
N SER A 111 -13.08 -0.56 28.82
CA SER A 111 -11.89 -0.97 29.57
C SER A 111 -11.72 -2.49 29.62
N LYS A 112 -12.84 -3.24 29.69
CA LYS A 112 -12.82 -4.71 29.68
C LYS A 112 -12.28 -5.25 28.35
N GLU A 113 -12.68 -4.68 27.23
CA GLU A 113 -12.22 -5.10 25.90
C GLU A 113 -10.77 -4.74 25.65
N ILE A 114 -10.33 -3.55 26.10
CA ILE A 114 -8.91 -3.15 26.03
C ILE A 114 -8.05 -4.12 26.83
N LEU A 115 -8.45 -4.44 28.06
CA LEU A 115 -7.75 -5.41 28.91
C LEU A 115 -7.70 -6.81 28.28
N ALA A 116 -8.80 -7.25 27.66
CA ALA A 116 -8.85 -8.54 26.99
C ALA A 116 -7.96 -8.56 25.73
N PHE A 117 -7.98 -7.48 24.92
CA PHE A 117 -7.11 -7.34 23.76
C PHE A 117 -5.63 -7.33 24.15
N LYS A 118 -5.24 -6.64 25.23
CA LYS A 118 -3.85 -6.62 25.73
C LYS A 118 -3.29 -8.03 25.99
N LYS A 119 -4.14 -8.99 26.37
CA LYS A 119 -3.72 -10.39 26.60
C LYS A 119 -3.31 -11.11 25.31
N LEU A 120 -3.73 -10.63 24.15
CA LEU A 120 -3.31 -11.16 22.84
C LEU A 120 -1.87 -10.80 22.48
N ASN A 121 -1.23 -9.89 23.24
CA ASN A 121 0.16 -9.47 23.07
C ASN A 121 0.52 -9.10 21.61
N THR A 122 -0.40 -8.45 20.91
CA THR A 122 -0.27 -8.12 19.49
C THR A 122 -0.17 -6.61 19.29
N ASN A 123 0.66 -6.19 18.33
CA ASN A 123 0.80 -4.79 17.95
C ASN A 123 -0.27 -4.39 16.93
N TYR A 124 -1.41 -3.90 17.41
CA TYR A 124 -2.52 -3.44 16.56
C TYR A 124 -2.08 -2.40 15.52
N ARG A 125 -1.24 -1.42 15.91
CA ARG A 125 -0.79 -0.36 14.99
C ARG A 125 -0.03 -0.92 13.79
N SER A 126 0.84 -1.91 14.00
CA SER A 126 1.56 -2.60 12.93
C SER A 126 0.61 -3.37 12.01
N THR A 127 -0.40 -4.03 12.58
CA THR A 127 -1.41 -4.79 11.80
C THR A 127 -2.18 -3.87 10.85
N ILE A 128 -2.65 -2.73 11.34
CA ILE A 128 -3.40 -1.74 10.55
C ILE A 128 -2.48 -1.02 9.55
N GLY A 129 -1.19 -0.88 9.86
CA GLY A 129 -0.17 -0.41 8.92
C GLY A 129 -0.08 -1.29 7.67
N SER A 130 -0.17 -2.62 7.84
CA SER A 130 -0.14 -3.59 6.73
C SER A 130 -1.37 -3.47 5.84
N ILE A 131 -2.57 -3.31 6.43
CA ILE A 131 -3.82 -3.08 5.67
C ILE A 131 -3.76 -1.76 4.90
N ASN A 132 -3.25 -0.68 5.53
CA ASN A 132 -3.07 0.61 4.87
C ASN A 132 -2.08 0.54 3.70
N LEU A 133 -1.04 -0.30 3.78
CA LEU A 133 -0.10 -0.49 2.68
C LEU A 133 -0.77 -1.17 1.49
N LEU A 134 -1.55 -2.23 1.73
CA LEU A 134 -2.33 -2.92 0.70
C LEU A 134 -3.36 -1.98 0.07
N SER A 135 -4.09 -1.23 0.89
CA SER A 135 -5.16 -0.34 0.42
C SER A 135 -4.67 0.79 -0.48
N LYS A 136 -3.42 1.25 -0.27
CA LYS A 136 -2.81 2.31 -1.08
C LYS A 136 -2.11 1.80 -2.34
N SER A 137 -1.88 0.49 -2.46
CA SER A 137 -1.08 -0.07 -3.54
C SER A 137 -1.90 -0.93 -4.49
N THR A 138 -2.44 -2.05 -4.02
CA THR A 138 -3.02 -3.11 -4.87
C THR A 138 -4.48 -3.43 -4.55
N GLN A 139 -5.05 -2.89 -3.46
CA GLN A 139 -6.41 -3.22 -3.00
C GLN A 139 -7.18 -1.98 -2.50
N PRO A 140 -7.51 -1.03 -3.39
CA PRO A 140 -8.21 0.21 -3.04
C PRO A 140 -9.58 -0.01 -2.38
N ASP A 141 -10.19 -1.16 -2.61
CA ASP A 141 -11.42 -1.64 -1.97
C ASP A 141 -11.30 -1.83 -0.44
N LEU A 142 -10.07 -1.99 0.09
CA LEU A 142 -9.82 -2.00 1.53
C LEU A 142 -9.78 -0.61 2.17
N LEU A 143 -9.78 0.47 1.39
CA LEU A 143 -9.53 1.82 1.91
C LEU A 143 -10.51 2.21 3.03
N PHE A 144 -11.77 1.83 2.88
CA PHE A 144 -12.78 2.06 3.91
C PHE A 144 -12.46 1.31 5.21
N ALA A 145 -12.16 0.01 5.13
CA ALA A 145 -11.80 -0.80 6.29
C ALA A 145 -10.51 -0.27 6.96
N ALA A 146 -9.49 0.07 6.17
CA ALA A 146 -8.23 0.63 6.64
C ALA A 146 -8.45 1.94 7.42
N SER A 147 -9.27 2.84 6.86
CA SER A 147 -9.62 4.11 7.48
C SER A 147 -10.37 3.93 8.79
N THR A 148 -11.41 3.09 8.80
CA THR A 148 -12.22 2.81 10.00
C THR A 148 -11.39 2.20 11.11
N LEU A 149 -10.58 1.18 10.83
CA LEU A 149 -9.75 0.52 11.84
C LEU A 149 -8.64 1.43 12.38
N SER A 150 -8.17 2.38 11.57
CA SER A 150 -7.14 3.37 11.96
C SER A 150 -7.64 4.37 13.03
N GLN A 151 -8.95 4.49 13.25
CA GLN A 151 -9.50 5.35 14.30
C GLN A 151 -9.20 4.84 15.72
N TYR A 152 -8.81 3.56 15.86
CA TYR A 152 -8.64 2.89 17.16
C TYR A 152 -7.20 2.44 17.45
N LEU A 153 -6.20 3.15 16.91
CA LEU A 153 -4.78 2.79 17.03
C LEU A 153 -4.21 2.93 18.45
N GLU A 154 -4.78 3.82 19.28
CA GLU A 154 -4.28 4.09 20.64
C GLU A 154 -4.89 3.16 21.68
N SER A 155 -6.19 2.88 21.57
CA SER A 155 -6.95 2.06 22.52
C SER A 155 -7.79 0.99 21.79
N PRO A 156 -7.14 0.01 21.14
CA PRO A 156 -7.84 -1.09 20.48
C PRO A 156 -8.50 -2.02 21.51
N GLY A 157 -9.59 -2.67 21.10
CA GLY A 157 -10.31 -3.68 21.87
C GLY A 157 -10.60 -4.91 21.00
N LEU A 158 -11.17 -5.96 21.60
CA LEU A 158 -11.42 -7.23 20.89
C LEU A 158 -12.28 -7.06 19.64
N ARG A 159 -13.33 -6.23 19.67
CA ARG A 159 -14.15 -5.95 18.49
C ARG A 159 -13.34 -5.39 17.31
N HIS A 160 -12.35 -4.53 17.58
CA HIS A 160 -11.49 -3.96 16.55
C HIS A 160 -10.53 -5.01 15.98
N TRP A 161 -10.07 -5.92 16.85
CA TRP A 161 -9.27 -7.06 16.45
C TRP A 161 -10.04 -8.06 15.59
N GLU A 162 -11.28 -8.37 15.97
CA GLU A 162 -12.17 -9.25 15.21
C GLU A 162 -12.50 -8.66 13.83
N ALA A 163 -12.73 -7.35 13.75
CA ALA A 163 -12.91 -6.64 12.49
C ALA A 163 -11.65 -6.69 11.62
N PHE A 164 -10.44 -6.55 12.18
CA PHE A 164 -9.19 -6.78 11.46
C PHE A 164 -9.09 -8.21 10.92
N LEU A 165 -9.39 -9.22 11.73
CA LEU A 165 -9.41 -10.61 11.27
C LEU A 165 -10.45 -10.83 10.16
N HIS A 166 -11.59 -10.13 10.19
CA HIS A 166 -12.56 -10.16 9.10
C HIS A 166 -11.96 -9.62 7.78
N VAL A 167 -11.18 -8.54 7.83
CA VAL A 167 -10.44 -8.03 6.66
C VAL A 167 -9.50 -9.11 6.11
N LEU A 168 -8.81 -9.87 6.96
CA LEU A 168 -7.94 -10.95 6.51
C LEU A 168 -8.73 -12.11 5.85
N LYS A 169 -9.94 -12.41 6.33
CA LYS A 169 -10.83 -13.38 5.68
C LYS A 169 -11.23 -12.94 4.28
N TYR A 170 -11.51 -11.66 4.12
CA TYR A 170 -11.79 -11.07 2.83
C TYR A 170 -10.57 -11.19 1.92
N LEU A 171 -9.39 -10.78 2.38
CA LEU A 171 -8.14 -10.90 1.62
C LEU A 171 -7.83 -12.32 1.15
N ASN A 172 -8.13 -13.33 1.97
CA ASN A 172 -7.95 -14.74 1.62
C ASN A 172 -8.80 -15.14 0.40
N GLY A 173 -9.96 -14.52 0.19
CA GLY A 173 -10.82 -14.75 -0.97
C GLY A 173 -10.37 -14.02 -2.24
N PHE A 174 -9.45 -13.07 -2.10
CA PHE A 174 -9.00 -12.17 -3.18
C PHE A 174 -7.55 -12.38 -3.60
N GLN A 175 -6.87 -13.43 -3.10
CA GLN A 175 -5.44 -13.67 -3.36
C GLN A 175 -5.05 -13.76 -4.84
N ASN A 176 -6.00 -13.99 -5.76
CA ASN A 176 -5.75 -14.13 -7.19
C ASN A 176 -6.16 -12.92 -8.05
N LYS A 177 -6.42 -11.75 -7.45
CA LYS A 177 -6.82 -10.54 -8.19
C LYS A 177 -5.85 -9.39 -7.88
N GLY A 178 -4.82 -9.24 -8.71
CA GLY A 178 -4.08 -7.98 -8.81
C GLY A 178 -4.93 -6.88 -9.46
N LEU A 179 -4.44 -5.64 -9.41
CA LEU A 179 -5.02 -4.51 -10.16
C LEU A 179 -4.53 -4.50 -11.59
#